data_AF-A0AA35I7B6-F1
#
_entry.id   AF-A0AA35I7B6-F1
#
_cell.length_a   1.000
_cell.length_b   1.000
_cell.length_c   1.000
_cell.angle_alpha   90.00
_cell.angle_beta   90.00
_cell.angle_gamma   90.00
#
_symmetry.space_group_name_H-M   'P 1'
#
loop_
_entity.id
_entity.type
_entity.pdbx_description
1 polymer ?
#
loop_
_entity_poly.entity_id
_entity_poly.type
_entity_poly.pdbx_seq_one_letter_code
_entity_poly.pdbx_strand_id
1 'polypeptide(L)' 'MTPSISDLGEKVLSRLRVIESFASILMDNHAFKDDQQNGFAPQLDFHGESAIHEAMYMLAEQARDQLSQLMNAAGEAQ' A
#
# COMPACT_ATOMS: atom_id res chain seq x y z
N MET A 1 -1.44 -9.61 24.34
CA MET A 1 -0.85 -8.27 24.51
C MET A 1 -1.61 -7.34 23.59
N THR A 2 -2.34 -6.36 24.12
CA THR A 2 -2.98 -5.30 23.33
C THR A 2 -1.88 -4.38 22.80
N PRO A 3 -1.79 -4.15 21.47
CA PRO A 3 -0.83 -3.21 20.91
C PRO A 3 -1.14 -1.80 21.45
N SER A 4 -0.11 -1.00 21.77
CA SER A 4 -0.35 0.38 22.18
C SER A 4 -0.85 1.21 20.99
N ILE A 5 -1.60 2.28 21.27
CA ILE A 5 -2.08 3.22 20.23
C ILE A 5 -0.90 3.76 19.40
N SER A 6 0.25 3.98 20.03
CA SER A 6 1.49 4.38 19.34
C SER A 6 1.97 3.32 18.35
N ASP A 7 1.99 2.04 18.75
CA ASP A 7 2.42 0.93 17.89
C ASP A 7 1.50 0.76 16.67
N LEU A 8 0.19 1.00 16.84
CA LEU A 8 -0.79 0.96 15.76
C LEU A 8 -0.58 2.13 14.78
N GLY A 9 -0.35 3.34 15.30
CA GLY A 9 -0.07 4.52 14.49
C GLY A 9 1.19 4.36 13.63
N GLU A 10 2.28 3.84 14.20
CA GLU A 10 3.53 3.57 13.47
C GLU A 10 3.36 2.54 12.37
N LYS A 11 2.59 1.46 12.63
CA LYS A 11 2.32 0.42 11.62
C LYS A 11 1.50 0.94 10.44
N VAL A 12 0.50 1.77 10.70
CA VAL A 12 -0.31 2.42 9.66
C VAL A 12 0.56 3.36 8.83
N LEU A 13 1.35 4.23 9.47
CA LEU A 13 2.23 5.18 8.78
C LEU A 13 3.26 4.47 7.88
N SER A 14 3.86 3.39 8.39
CA SER A 14 4.81 2.57 7.64
C SER A 14 4.17 1.97 6.38
N ARG A 15 2.95 1.45 6.47
CA ARG A 15 2.22 0.87 5.33
C ARG A 15 1.86 1.90 4.28
N LEU A 16 1.36 3.05 4.71
CA LEU A 16 1.03 4.17 3.80
C LEU A 16 2.27 4.64 3.04
N ARG A 17 3.43 4.75 3.71
CA ARG A 17 4.69 5.11 3.05
C ARG A 17 5.12 4.08 2.01
N VAL A 18 4.96 2.78 2.30
CA VAL A 18 5.27 1.71 1.33
C VAL A 18 4.35 1.79 0.11
N ILE A 19 3.04 1.97 0.33
CA ILE A 19 2.02 2.13 -0.73
C ILE A 19 2.38 3.34 -1.62
N GLU A 20 2.67 4.50 -1.02
CA GLU A 20 3.02 5.72 -1.73
C GLU A 20 4.31 5.56 -2.55
N SER A 21 5.34 4.96 -1.96
CA SER A 21 6.63 4.73 -2.64
C SER A 21 6.47 3.76 -3.80
N PHE A 22 5.69 2.69 -3.63
CA PHE A 22 5.40 1.74 -4.71
C PHE A 22 4.61 2.41 -5.84
N ALA A 23 3.59 3.20 -5.52
CA ALA A 23 2.81 3.92 -6.51
C ALA A 23 3.68 4.91 -7.30
N SER A 24 4.57 5.66 -6.64
CA SER A 24 5.53 6.55 -7.31
C SER A 24 6.43 5.77 -8.26
N ILE A 25 7.10 4.70 -7.79
CA ILE A 25 8.01 3.89 -8.61
C ILE A 25 7.29 3.34 -9.84
N LEU A 26 6.06 2.85 -9.69
CA LEU A 26 5.32 2.28 -10.82
C LEU A 26 4.87 3.33 -11.83
N MET A 27 4.48 4.52 -11.37
CA MET A 27 4.12 5.65 -12.24
C MET A 27 5.35 6.26 -12.93
N ASP A 28 6.43 6.49 -12.18
CA ASP A 28 7.66 7.12 -12.67
C ASP A 28 8.39 6.26 -13.70
N ASN A 29 8.33 4.93 -13.55
CA ASN A 29 8.94 4.00 -14.50
C ASN A 29 8.02 3.63 -15.68
N HIS A 30 6.80 4.19 -15.73
CA HIS A 30 5.78 3.75 -16.68
C HIS A 30 5.64 2.22 -16.73
N ALA A 31 5.63 1.58 -15.55
CA ALA A 31 5.72 0.13 -15.44
C ALA A 31 4.48 -0.59 -16.00
N PHE A 32 3.35 0.13 -16.09
CA PHE A 32 2.12 -0.33 -16.69
C PHE A 32 2.11 -0.12 -18.20
N LYS A 33 1.48 -1.05 -18.92
CA LYS A 33 1.28 -0.91 -20.37
C LYS A 33 0.46 0.33 -20.70
N ASP A 34 1.08 1.28 -21.38
CA ASP A 34 0.41 2.40 -22.03
C ASP A 34 0.43 2.14 -23.54
N ASP A 35 -0.74 2.21 -24.18
CA ASP A 35 -0.94 1.97 -25.62
C ASP A 35 -0.08 2.91 -26.50
N GLN A 36 0.52 3.95 -25.91
CA GLN A 36 1.32 4.95 -26.62
C GLN A 36 2.85 4.82 -26.48
N GLN A 37 3.40 3.82 -25.79
CA GLN A 37 4.86 3.74 -25.59
C GLN A 37 5.63 3.07 -26.73
N ASN A 38 6.34 3.89 -27.50
CA ASN A 38 7.18 3.54 -28.66
C ASN A 38 8.62 3.07 -28.32
N GLY A 39 8.84 2.24 -27.29
CA GLY A 39 10.20 1.83 -26.95
C GLY A 39 10.34 0.62 -26.01
N PHE A 40 11.53 -0.01 -26.05
CA PHE A 40 11.95 -1.19 -25.27
C PHE A 40 12.11 -0.94 -23.75
N ALA A 41 11.20 -0.19 -23.12
CA ALA A 41 11.17 -0.11 -21.66
C ALA A 41 10.69 -1.45 -21.09
N PRO A 42 11.31 -1.98 -20.03
CA PRO A 42 10.81 -3.17 -19.36
C PRO A 42 9.46 -2.85 -18.70
N GLN A 43 8.38 -3.37 -19.30
CA GLN A 43 7.02 -3.27 -18.78
C GLN A 43 6.69 -4.52 -17.95
N LEU A 44 5.79 -4.38 -16.99
CA LEU A 44 5.24 -5.51 -16.27
C LEU A 44 4.45 -6.39 -17.24
N ASP A 45 4.60 -7.70 -17.10
CA ASP A 45 3.69 -8.64 -17.72
C ASP A 45 2.41 -8.75 -16.87
N PHE A 46 1.39 -9.43 -17.39
CA PHE A 46 0.11 -9.58 -16.70
C PHE A 46 0.26 -10.18 -15.28
N HIS A 47 1.22 -11.11 -15.09
CA HIS A 47 1.48 -11.70 -13.78
C HIS A 47 2.11 -10.68 -12.82
N GLY A 48 3.06 -9.88 -13.29
CA GLY A 48 3.67 -8.79 -12.51
C GLY A 48 2.64 -7.74 -12.10
N GLU A 49 1.78 -7.31 -13.04
CA GLU A 49 0.70 -6.36 -12.75
C GLU A 49 -0.29 -6.91 -11.70
N SER A 50 -0.70 -8.18 -11.87
CA SER A 50 -1.63 -8.85 -10.94
C SER A 50 -1.04 -9.00 -9.54
N ALA A 51 0.23 -9.42 -9.44
CA ALA A 51 0.91 -9.60 -8.15
C ALA A 51 1.08 -8.27 -7.40
N ILE A 52 1.39 -7.19 -8.12
CA ILE A 52 1.47 -5.85 -7.54
C ILE A 52 0.10 -5.37 -7.05
N HIS A 53 -0.94 -5.56 -7.86
CA HIS A 53 -2.30 -5.19 -7.47
C HIS A 53 -2.75 -5.94 -6.20
N GLU A 54 -2.47 -7.25 -6.13
CA GLU A 54 -2.78 -8.07 -4.96
C GLU A 54 -1.99 -7.61 -3.71
N ALA A 55 -0.68 -7.36 -3.85
CA ALA A 55 0.15 -6.86 -2.75
C ALA A 55 -0.35 -5.51 -2.22
N MET A 56 -0.71 -4.59 -3.12
CA MET A 56 -1.26 -3.28 -2.77
C MET A 56 -2.60 -3.41 -2.05
N TYR A 57 -3.47 -4.29 -2.54
CA TYR A 57 -4.75 -4.57 -1.90
C TYR A 57 -4.57 -5.13 -0.48
N MET A 58 -3.68 -6.10 -0.29
CA MET A 58 -3.38 -6.66 1.03
C MET A 58 -2.82 -5.62 2.01
N LEU A 59 -1.92 -4.75 1.55
CA LEU A 59 -1.37 -3.67 2.38
C LEU A 59 -2.45 -2.66 2.79
N ALA A 60 -3.35 -2.31 1.87
CA ALA A 60 -4.46 -1.40 2.12
C ALA A 60 -5.46 -1.99 3.13
N GLU A 61 -5.83 -3.26 2.99
CA GLU A 61 -6.69 -3.98 3.94
C GLU A 61 -6.07 -4.00 5.34
N GLN A 62 -4.78 -4.33 5.45
CA GLN A 62 -4.07 -4.31 6.73
C GLN A 62 -4.03 -2.92 7.36
N ALA A 63 -3.80 -1.87 6.56
CA ALA A 63 -3.80 -0.50 7.04
C ALA A 63 -5.20 -0.07 7.53
N ARG A 64 -6.27 -0.47 6.82
CA ARG A 64 -7.65 -0.20 7.22
C ARG A 64 -8.00 -0.90 8.54
N ASP A 65 -7.63 -2.16 8.69
CA ASP A 65 -7.89 -2.92 9.91
C ASP A 65 -7.16 -2.32 11.12
N GLN A 66 -5.90 -1.91 10.94
CA GLN A 66 -5.12 -1.25 11.99
C GLN A 66 -5.66 0.14 12.34
N LEU A 67 -6.14 0.89 11.35
CA LEU A 67 -6.80 2.17 11.58
C LEU A 67 -8.11 1.99 12.36
N SER A 68 -8.92 0.98 12.02
CA SER A 68 -10.14 0.63 12.75
C SER A 68 -9.84 0.28 14.21
N GLN A 69 -8.81 -0.53 14.45
CA GLN A 69 -8.33 -0.84 15.82
C GLN A 69 -7.91 0.43 16.58
N LEU A 70 -7.20 1.35 15.91
CA LEU A 70 -6.77 2.61 16.52
C LEU A 70 -7.96 3.51 16.86
N MET A 71 -8.96 3.63 15.98
CA MET A 71 -10.17 4.41 16.24
C MET A 71 -10.97 3.86 17.42
N ASN A 72 -11.11 2.54 17.51
CA ASN A 72 -11.78 1.88 18.63
C ASN A 72 -11.03 2.10 19.95
N ALA A 73 -9.71 1.91 19.94
CA ALA A 73 -8.86 2.13 21.13
C ALA A 73 -8.88 3.60 21.60
N ALA A 74 -8.96 4.56 20.66
CA ALA A 74 -9.09 5.98 20.99
C ALA A 74 -10.48 6.34 21.54
N GLY A 75 -11.54 5.69 21.04
CA GLY A 75 -12.92 5.87 21.51
C GLY A 75 -13.18 5.28 22.89
N GLU A 76 -12.50 4.18 23.25
CA GLU A 76 -12.58 3.57 24.58
C GLU A 76 -11.75 4.30 25.66
N ALA A 77 -10.88 5.23 25.25
CA ALA A 77 -10.05 6.03 26.16
C ALA A 77 -10.74 7.31 26.69
N GLN A 78 -12.02 7.53 26.34
CA GLN A 78 -12.87 8.63 26.83
C GLN A 78 -13.84 8.16 27.92
#